data_AF-F4XQM0-F1
#
_entry.id   AF-F4XQM0-F1
#
_cell.length_a   1.000
_cell.length_b   1.000
_cell.length_c   1.000
_cell.angle_alpha   90.00
_cell.angle_beta   90.00
_cell.angle_gamma   90.00
#
_symmetry.space_group_name_H-M   'P 1'
#
loop_
_entity.id
_entity.type
_entity.pdbx_description
1 polymer ?
#
loop_
_entity_poly.entity_id
_entity_poly.type
_entity_poly.pdbx_seq_one_letter_code
_entity_poly.pdbx_strand_id
1 'polypeptide(L)'
;MSELIKSGFETLVAAGYQPELAYFECLHEVKLIVDLVVEGGLANMRDSISNTAEYGDYTRGPRIVTDETRAEMRKILKEIQSGQFAREFVLENQGGKPVFTAMRRQNKEHPVEEVGKDLRAMFSWLKKA
;
A
#
# COMPACT_ATOMS: atom_id res chain seq x y z
N MET A 1 1.11 -1.22 -3.59
CA MET A 1 0.55 -0.21 -2.67
C MET A 1 0.32 -0.80 -1.29
N SER A 2 -0.52 -1.83 -1.12
CA SER A 2 -0.78 -2.46 0.19
C SER A 2 0.50 -2.91 0.92
N GLU A 3 1.44 -3.55 0.22
CA GLU A 3 2.71 -3.95 0.84
C GLU A 3 3.53 -2.75 1.33
N LEU A 4 3.62 -1.67 0.53
CA LEU A 4 4.32 -0.44 0.91
C LEU A 4 3.67 0.23 2.15
N ILE A 5 2.33 0.21 2.23
CA ILE A 5 1.58 0.71 3.38
C ILE A 5 1.91 -0.12 4.63
N LYS A 6 1.86 -1.45 4.54
CA LYS A 6 2.20 -2.34 5.66
C LYS A 6 3.63 -2.13 6.11
N SER A 7 4.60 -2.12 5.19
CA SER A 7 6.02 -1.92 5.55
C SER A 7 6.26 -0.56 6.20
N GLY A 8 5.62 0.51 5.72
CA GLY A 8 5.69 1.84 6.35
C GLY A 8 5.11 1.83 7.77
N PHE A 9 3.91 1.27 7.92
CA PHE A 9 3.24 1.12 9.21
C PHE A 9 4.08 0.31 10.20
N GLU A 10 4.57 -0.87 9.80
CA GLU A 10 5.42 -1.74 10.60
C GLU A 10 6.72 -1.04 11.00
N THR A 11 7.34 -0.27 10.08
CA THR A 11 8.57 0.48 10.36
C THR A 11 8.35 1.51 11.47
N LEU A 12 7.24 2.26 11.41
CA LEU A 12 6.92 3.26 12.44
C LEU A 12 6.57 2.59 13.78
N VAL A 13 5.73 1.56 13.78
CA VAL A 13 5.37 0.85 15.01
C VAL A 13 6.59 0.19 15.66
N ALA A 14 7.46 -0.45 14.87
CA ALA A 14 8.70 -1.05 15.38
C ALA A 14 9.67 -0.01 15.95
N ALA A 15 9.63 1.23 15.47
CA ALA A 15 10.39 2.36 16.02
C ALA A 15 9.75 2.99 17.27
N GLY A 16 8.60 2.48 17.74
CA GLY A 16 7.93 2.93 18.96
C GLY A 16 6.88 4.03 18.75
N TYR A 17 6.54 4.37 17.50
CA TYR A 17 5.43 5.28 17.22
C TYR A 17 4.08 4.60 17.52
N GLN A 18 3.09 5.42 17.92
CA GLN A 18 1.74 4.92 18.19
C GLN A 18 1.12 4.33 16.91
N PRO A 19 0.47 3.16 16.97
CA PRO A 19 -0.14 2.53 15.80
C PRO A 19 -1.16 3.43 15.08
N GLU A 20 -1.91 4.23 15.83
CA GLU A 20 -2.90 5.16 15.26
C GLU A 20 -2.23 6.23 14.39
N LEU A 21 -1.12 6.80 14.88
CA LEU A 21 -0.33 7.76 14.12
C LEU A 21 0.25 7.11 12.86
N ALA A 22 0.83 5.91 13.00
CA ALA A 22 1.36 5.17 11.86
C ALA A 22 0.27 4.85 10.82
N TYR A 23 -0.95 4.56 11.26
CA TYR A 23 -2.09 4.36 10.36
C TYR A 23 -2.45 5.63 9.57
N PHE A 24 -2.48 6.79 10.24
CA PHE A 24 -2.76 8.06 9.56
C PHE A 24 -1.73 8.35 8.46
N GLU A 25 -0.46 8.31 8.83
CA GLU A 25 0.67 8.66 7.95
C GLU A 25 0.85 7.66 6.79
N CYS A 26 0.73 6.35 7.06
CA CYS A 26 1.04 5.32 6.06
C CYS A 26 -0.16 4.82 5.27
N LEU A 27 -1.39 5.03 5.75
CA LEU A 27 -2.60 4.51 5.08
C LEU A 27 -3.64 5.60 4.82
N HIS A 28 -4.06 6.35 5.83
CA HIS A 28 -5.17 7.31 5.68
C HIS A 28 -4.83 8.39 4.66
N GLU A 29 -3.65 9.00 4.76
CA GLU A 29 -3.22 10.09 3.89
C GLU A 29 -2.94 9.66 2.44
N VAL A 30 -2.77 8.36 2.19
CA VAL A 30 -2.62 7.84 0.81
C VAL A 30 -3.81 8.23 -0.05
N LYS A 31 -5.03 8.26 0.53
CA LYS A 31 -6.21 8.71 -0.21
C LYS A 31 -6.07 10.15 -0.69
N LEU A 32 -5.64 11.06 0.18
CA LEU A 32 -5.47 12.47 -0.16
C LEU A 32 -4.46 12.67 -1.29
N ILE A 33 -3.29 12.03 -1.19
CA ILE A 33 -2.26 12.12 -2.24
C ILE A 33 -2.76 11.56 -3.57
N VAL A 34 -3.47 10.43 -3.55
CA VAL A 34 -4.03 9.83 -4.77
C VAL A 34 -5.14 10.71 -5.36
N ASP A 35 -6.00 11.32 -4.54
CA ASP A 35 -7.04 12.23 -5.01
C ASP A 35 -6.40 13.43 -5.75
N LEU A 36 -5.34 14.06 -5.19
CA LEU A 36 -4.61 15.15 -5.86
C LEU A 36 -3.97 14.74 -7.20
N VAL A 37 -3.47 13.50 -7.29
CA VAL A 37 -2.91 12.94 -8.54
C VAL A 37 -4.01 12.69 -9.56
N VAL A 38 -5.19 12.25 -9.15
CA VAL A 38 -6.34 12.06 -10.05
C VAL A 38 -6.84 13.40 -10.56
N GLU A 39 -6.89 14.42 -9.70
CA GLU A 39 -7.38 15.76 -10.04
C GLU A 39 -6.48 16.49 -11.05
N GLY A 40 -5.14 16.34 -10.96
CA GLY A 40 -4.23 17.13 -11.79
C GLY A 40 -2.87 16.50 -12.10
N GLY A 41 -2.68 15.21 -11.84
CA GLY A 41 -1.43 14.50 -12.06
C GLY A 41 -0.36 14.79 -11.00
N LEU A 42 0.84 14.25 -11.22
CA LEU A 42 1.96 14.33 -10.27
C LEU A 42 2.48 15.76 -10.05
N ALA A 43 2.38 16.62 -11.07
CA ALA A 43 2.79 18.02 -10.93
C ALA A 43 1.85 18.76 -9.97
N ASN A 44 0.53 18.66 -10.18
CA ASN A 44 -0.46 19.25 -9.28
C ASN A 44 -0.34 18.73 -7.85
N MET A 45 -0.10 17.43 -7.67
CA MET A 45 0.13 16.85 -6.35
C MET A 45 1.35 17.48 -5.67
N ARG A 46 2.47 17.65 -6.37
CA ARG A 46 3.69 18.26 -5.83
C ARG A 46 3.54 19.74 -5.52
N ASP A 47 2.83 20.47 -6.38
CA ASP A 47 2.49 21.88 -6.14
C ASP A 47 1.54 22.05 -4.93
N SER A 48 0.79 21.00 -4.58
CA SER A 48 -0.18 21.00 -3.48
C SER A 48 0.39 20.58 -2.12
N ILE A 49 1.57 19.95 -2.08
CA ILE A 49 2.25 19.57 -0.84
C ILE A 49 3.31 20.60 -0.44
N SER A 50 3.80 20.54 0.80
CA SER A 50 4.87 21.45 1.23
C SER A 50 6.19 21.18 0.51
N ASN A 51 7.02 22.21 0.35
CA ASN A 51 8.37 22.08 -0.22
C ASN A 51 9.24 21.02 0.52
N THR A 52 9.02 20.83 1.82
CA THR A 52 9.72 19.79 2.61
C THR A 52 9.31 18.39 2.16
N ALA A 53 8.01 18.17 1.93
CA ALA A 53 7.48 16.90 1.46
C ALA A 53 7.88 16.63 0.01
N GLU A 54 7.84 17.64 -0.86
CA GLU A 54 8.28 17.54 -2.25
C GLU A 54 9.78 17.19 -2.35
N TYR A 55 10.63 17.90 -1.61
CA TYR A 55 12.05 17.56 -1.53
C TYR A 55 12.27 16.14 -0.99
N GLY A 56 11.45 15.72 -0.02
CA GLY A 56 11.38 14.36 0.49
C GLY A 56 11.07 13.34 -0.61
N ASP A 57 9.99 13.54 -1.37
CA ASP A 57 9.58 12.70 -2.50
C ASP A 57 10.72 12.50 -3.49
N TYR A 58 11.28 13.59 -4.02
CA TYR A 58 12.33 13.53 -5.04
C TYR A 58 13.57 12.77 -4.60
N THR A 59 13.95 12.89 -3.32
CA THR A 59 15.22 12.35 -2.82
C THR A 59 15.09 11.00 -2.12
N ARG A 60 13.93 10.67 -1.54
CA ARG A 60 13.69 9.41 -0.82
C ARG A 60 12.90 8.41 -1.65
N GLY A 61 12.01 8.84 -2.54
CA GLY A 61 11.23 7.96 -3.42
C GLY A 61 12.11 6.96 -4.19
N PRO A 62 13.17 7.40 -4.91
CA PRO A 62 14.07 6.48 -5.62
C PRO A 62 14.89 5.55 -4.73
N ARG A 63 15.04 5.84 -3.43
CA ARG A 63 15.72 4.96 -2.46
C ARG A 63 14.84 3.77 -2.05
N ILE A 64 13.52 3.91 -2.13
CA ILE A 64 12.55 2.83 -1.86
C ILE A 64 12.21 2.09 -3.15
N VAL A 65 11.93 2.82 -4.24
CA VAL A 65 11.69 2.24 -5.56
C VAL A 65 13.00 2.18 -6.32
N THR A 66 13.77 1.12 -6.08
CA THR A 66 15.11 0.90 -6.61
C THR A 66 15.08 0.24 -7.99
N ASP A 67 16.23 0.11 -8.64
CA ASP A 67 16.35 -0.62 -9.90
C ASP A 67 16.07 -2.12 -9.75
N GLU A 68 16.29 -2.68 -8.57
CA GLU A 68 15.89 -4.04 -8.21
C GLU A 68 14.36 -4.16 -8.18
N THR A 69 13.67 -3.18 -7.56
CA THR A 69 12.20 -3.11 -7.60
C THR A 69 11.70 -3.05 -9.04
N ARG A 70 12.30 -2.23 -9.89
CA ARG A 70 11.95 -2.13 -11.32
C ARG A 70 12.27 -3.42 -12.09
N ALA A 71 13.35 -4.12 -11.73
CA ALA A 71 13.69 -5.40 -12.32
C ALA A 71 12.65 -6.46 -11.96
N GLU A 72 12.18 -6.47 -10.72
CA GLU A 72 11.13 -7.38 -10.27
C GLU A 72 9.80 -7.10 -10.97
N MET A 73 9.41 -5.82 -11.11
CA MET A 73 8.24 -5.44 -11.92
C MET A 73 8.31 -6.00 -13.35
N ARG A 74 9.50 -6.00 -13.97
CA ARG A 74 9.70 -6.58 -15.32
C ARG A 74 9.61 -8.10 -15.33
N LYS A 75 10.03 -8.80 -14.27
CA LYS A 75 9.87 -10.27 -14.16
C LYS A 75 8.41 -10.64 -14.01
N ILE A 76 7.69 -9.99 -13.10
CA ILE A 76 6.25 -10.18 -12.89
C ILE A 76 5.48 -9.97 -14.21
N LEU A 77 5.83 -8.94 -14.98
CA LEU A 77 5.23 -8.73 -16.31
C LEU A 77 5.46 -9.93 -17.25
N LYS A 78 6.65 -10.52 -17.26
CA LYS A 78 6.95 -11.73 -18.07
C LYS A 78 6.18 -12.96 -17.59
N GLU A 79 6.03 -13.13 -16.28
CA GLU A 79 5.24 -14.23 -15.69
C GLU A 79 3.76 -14.12 -16.08
N ILE A 80 3.24 -12.89 -16.16
CA ILE A 80 1.89 -12.61 -16.66
C ILE A 80 1.79 -12.91 -18.15
N GLN A 81 2.68 -12.34 -18.97
CA GLN A 81 2.64 -12.47 -20.43
C GLN A 81 2.87 -13.91 -20.92
N SER A 82 3.67 -14.71 -20.20
CA SER A 82 3.89 -16.13 -20.49
C SER A 82 2.75 -17.05 -20.00
N GLY A 83 1.76 -16.48 -19.30
CA GLY A 83 0.66 -17.21 -18.69
C GLY A 83 1.06 -18.04 -17.47
N GLN A 84 2.28 -17.89 -16.94
CA GLN A 84 2.72 -18.59 -15.74
C GLN A 84 1.82 -18.25 -14.54
N PHE A 85 1.62 -16.95 -14.27
CA PHE A 85 0.76 -16.50 -13.18
C PHE A 85 -0.67 -17.05 -13.31
N ALA A 86 -1.21 -17.07 -14.53
CA ALA A 86 -2.55 -17.60 -14.78
C ALA A 86 -2.64 -19.11 -14.50
N ARG A 87 -1.62 -19.90 -14.89
CA ARG A 87 -1.55 -21.33 -14.60
C ARG A 87 -1.46 -21.59 -13.09
N GLU A 88 -0.59 -20.87 -12.38
CA GLU A 88 -0.45 -20.96 -10.93
C GLU A 88 -1.79 -20.68 -10.23
N PHE A 89 -2.47 -19.61 -10.61
CA PHE A 89 -3.76 -19.26 -10.03
C PHE A 89 -4.85 -20.30 -10.34
N VAL A 90 -4.92 -20.83 -11.56
CA VAL A 90 -5.89 -21.88 -11.90
C VAL A 90 -5.66 -23.14 -11.06
N LEU A 91 -4.40 -23.58 -10.90
CA LEU A 91 -4.05 -24.73 -10.08
C LEU A 91 -4.40 -24.51 -8.60
N GLU A 92 -4.10 -23.34 -8.05
CA GLU A 92 -4.48 -22.97 -6.69
C GLU A 92 -6.01 -23.00 -6.50
N ASN A 93 -6.78 -22.53 -7.48
CA ASN A 93 -8.25 -22.61 -7.44
C ASN A 93 -8.77 -24.05 -7.52
N GLN A 94 -8.18 -24.89 -8.38
CA GLN A 94 -8.54 -26.31 -8.49
C GLN A 94 -8.19 -27.09 -7.21
N GLY A 95 -7.13 -26.70 -6.52
CA GLY A 95 -6.72 -27.25 -5.23
C GLY A 95 -7.55 -26.76 -4.03
N GLY A 96 -8.59 -25.95 -4.24
CA GLY A 96 -9.44 -25.43 -3.15
C GLY A 96 -8.89 -24.20 -2.44
N LYS A 97 -7.89 -23.51 -3.02
CA LYS A 97 -7.33 -22.23 -2.54
C LYS A 97 -6.68 -22.25 -1.15
N PRO A 98 -5.93 -23.29 -0.74
CA PRO A 98 -5.39 -23.37 0.61
C PRO A 98 -4.40 -22.25 0.92
N VAL A 99 -3.49 -21.95 0.00
CA VAL A 99 -2.46 -20.91 0.17
C VAL A 99 -3.13 -19.53 0.11
N PHE A 100 -4.01 -19.31 -0.85
CA PHE A 100 -4.71 -18.04 -0.99
C PHE A 100 -5.61 -17.72 0.21
N THR A 101 -6.27 -18.73 0.78
CA THR A 101 -7.07 -18.58 2.01
C THR A 101 -6.17 -18.23 3.20
N ALA A 102 -5.02 -18.88 3.34
CA ALA A 102 -4.05 -18.56 4.38
C ALA A 102 -3.52 -17.12 4.25
N MET A 103 -3.14 -16.70 3.03
CA MET A 103 -2.71 -15.32 2.74
C MET A 103 -3.79 -14.30 3.11
N ARG A 104 -5.05 -14.56 2.77
CA ARG A 104 -6.18 -13.68 3.13
C ARG A 104 -6.34 -13.54 4.64
N ARG A 105 -6.26 -14.65 5.36
CA ARG A 105 -6.34 -14.66 6.83
C ARG A 105 -5.22 -13.80 7.43
N GLN A 106 -3.97 -14.05 7.03
CA GLN A 106 -2.82 -13.30 7.53
C GLN A 106 -2.94 -11.79 7.27
N ASN A 107 -3.37 -11.38 6.07
CA ASN A 107 -3.52 -9.95 5.78
C ASN A 107 -4.70 -9.32 6.51
N LYS A 108 -5.76 -10.08 6.82
CA LYS A 108 -6.89 -9.60 7.63
C LYS A 108 -6.52 -9.44 9.11
N GLU A 109 -5.61 -10.28 9.60
CA GLU A 109 -5.10 -10.27 10.98
C GLU A 109 -3.96 -9.26 11.18
N HIS A 110 -3.53 -8.56 10.13
CA HIS A 110 -2.45 -7.59 10.23
C HIS A 110 -2.86 -6.40 11.13
N PRO A 111 -1.99 -5.91 12.04
CA PRO A 111 -2.36 -4.89 13.03
C PRO A 111 -2.93 -3.58 12.44
N VAL A 112 -2.51 -3.21 11.22
CA VAL A 112 -3.07 -2.05 10.49
C VAL A 112 -4.59 -2.14 10.27
N GLU A 113 -5.14 -3.35 10.13
CA GLU A 113 -6.57 -3.57 9.94
C GLU A 113 -7.35 -3.43 11.25
N GLU A 114 -6.79 -3.88 12.37
CA GLU A 114 -7.37 -3.72 13.70
C GLU A 114 -7.46 -2.24 14.08
N VAL A 115 -6.31 -1.54 14.04
CA VAL A 115 -6.23 -0.10 14.32
C VAL A 115 -7.11 0.69 13.35
N GLY A 116 -7.06 0.35 12.07
CA GLY A 116 -7.83 1.02 11.04
C GLY A 116 -9.33 0.88 11.18
N LYS A 117 -9.81 -0.27 11.67
CA LYS A 117 -11.24 -0.49 11.91
C LYS A 117 -11.79 0.51 12.93
N ASP A 118 -11.09 0.67 14.05
CA ASP A 118 -11.53 1.54 15.14
C ASP A 118 -11.43 3.02 14.74
N LEU A 119 -10.34 3.40 14.06
CA LEU A 119 -10.17 4.76 13.53
C LEU A 119 -11.26 5.12 12.52
N ARG A 120 -11.53 4.25 11.54
CA ARG A 120 -12.58 4.49 10.54
C ARG A 120 -13.98 4.57 11.16
N ALA A 121 -14.24 3.85 12.26
CA ALA A 121 -15.52 3.94 12.97
C ALA A 121 -15.74 5.30 13.65
N MET A 122 -14.68 6.07 13.90
CA MET A 122 -14.78 7.43 14.45
C MET A 122 -15.02 8.49 13.36
N PHE A 123 -14.70 8.21 12.09
CA PHE A 123 -14.88 9.15 10.99
C PHE A 123 -16.36 9.33 10.63
N SER A 124 -16.93 10.45 11.06
CA SER A 124 -18.36 10.77 10.88
C SER A 124 -18.80 10.83 9.42
N TRP A 125 -17.89 11.18 8.51
CA TRP A 125 -18.17 11.26 7.07
C TRP A 125 -18.21 9.88 6.39
N LEU A 126 -17.56 8.85 6.95
CA LEU A 126 -17.64 7.49 6.43
C LEU A 126 -18.95 6.78 6.81
N LYS A 127 -19.65 7.26 7.84
CA LYS A 127 -20.94 6.69 8.29
C LYS A 127 -22.12 7.02 7.35
N LYS A 128 -21.92 7.92 6.39
CA LYS A 128 -22.94 8.40 5.45
C LYS A 128 -22.84 7.78 4.06
N ALA A 129 -21.93 6.81 3.86
CA ALA A 129 -21.74 6.11 2.58
C ALA A 129 -22.44 4.74 2.60
#